data_AF-A0A5L8LQA7-F1
#
_entry.id   AF-A0A5L8LQA7-F1
#
_cell.length_a   1.000
_cell.length_b   1.000
_cell.length_c   1.000
_cell.angle_alpha   90.00
_cell.angle_beta   90.00
_cell.angle_gamma   90.00
#
_symmetry.space_group_name_H-M   'P 1'
#
loop_
_entity.id
_entity.type
_entity.pdbx_description
1 polymer ?
#
loop_
_entity_poly.entity_id
_entity_poly.type
_entity_poly.pdbx_seq_one_letter_code
_entity_poly.pdbx_strand_id
1 'polypeptide(L)'
;MERIVCLLILIIFNATAQDEFIFWAELSNKNLILFHQNETISMAMTKSKKKNLEYACELVYTPSDLKSLVRNDFGMVDEEKMTKLDKFNFLNTHKNDLIDCFLNSKIDVKDFVKSEQASAQSETYVRILPLRFIVEFHDNSAFVYYLK
;
A
#
# COMPACT_ATOMS: atom_id res chain seq x y z
N MET A 1 34.42 27.18 5.60
CA MET A 1 33.02 27.19 6.07
C MET A 1 32.01 26.66 5.06
N GLU A 2 32.38 26.46 3.79
CA GLU A 2 31.45 25.98 2.73
C GLU A 2 31.13 24.47 2.80
N ARG A 3 32.06 23.65 3.30
CA ARG A 3 31.85 22.19 3.43
C ARG A 3 30.73 21.79 4.41
N ILE A 4 30.49 22.59 5.45
CA ILE A 4 29.45 22.34 6.45
C ILE A 4 28.06 22.60 5.85
N VAL A 5 27.94 23.65 5.02
CA VAL A 5 26.69 24.02 4.35
C VAL A 5 26.26 22.94 3.36
N CYS A 6 27.20 22.39 2.57
CA CYS A 6 26.88 21.29 1.64
C CYS A 6 26.46 19.99 2.34
N LEU A 7 27.07 19.67 3.49
CA LEU A 7 26.67 18.51 4.30
C LEU A 7 25.27 18.69 4.91
N LEU A 8 24.95 19.90 5.39
CA LEU A 8 23.61 20.22 5.88
C LEU A 8 22.55 20.11 4.78
N ILE A 9 22.85 20.57 3.56
CA ILE A 9 21.95 20.44 2.41
C ILE A 9 21.68 18.96 2.09
N LEU A 10 22.72 18.11 2.06
CA LEU A 10 22.56 16.68 1.82
C LEU A 10 21.74 15.96 2.90
N ILE A 11 21.85 16.37 4.16
CA ILE A 11 21.07 15.81 5.27
C ILE A 11 19.59 16.22 5.15
N ILE A 12 19.31 17.48 4.82
CA ILE A 12 17.94 17.99 4.67
C ILE A 12 17.20 17.30 3.50
N PHE A 13 17.88 17.03 2.39
CA PHE A 13 17.27 16.34 1.23
C PHE A 13 16.91 14.86 1.51
N ASN A 14 17.59 14.21 2.45
CA ASN A 14 17.27 12.83 2.84
C ASN A 14 16.12 12.76 3.85
N ALA A 15 15.92 13.81 4.66
CA ALA A 15 14.92 13.82 5.73
C ALA A 15 13.47 13.87 5.22
N THR A 16 13.21 14.43 4.03
CA THR A 16 11.84 14.53 3.47
C THR A 16 11.52 13.37 2.52
N ALA A 17 12.00 12.18 2.84
CA ALA A 17 11.71 10.98 2.09
C ALA A 17 10.39 10.35 2.54
N GLN A 18 9.27 10.84 2.01
CA GLN A 18 7.99 10.15 2.18
C GLN A 18 8.08 8.74 1.57
N ASP A 19 7.67 7.74 2.35
CA ASP A 19 7.74 6.34 1.99
C ASP A 19 6.59 5.96 1.04
N GLU A 20 6.95 5.53 -0.17
CA GLU A 20 6.01 5.04 -1.17
C GLU A 20 5.96 3.50 -1.12
N PHE A 21 4.76 2.95 -1.31
CA PHE A 21 4.46 1.53 -1.33
C PHE A 21 3.74 1.16 -2.62
N ILE A 22 3.82 -0.12 -2.99
CA ILE A 22 3.14 -0.69 -4.16
C ILE A 22 2.24 -1.81 -3.68
N PHE A 23 0.96 -1.72 -4.03
CA PHE A 23 -0.02 -2.78 -3.85
C PHE A 23 -0.40 -3.39 -5.20
N TRP A 24 -0.51 -4.71 -5.27
CA TRP A 24 -1.10 -5.41 -6.40
C TRP A 24 -1.75 -6.71 -5.94
N ALA A 25 -2.76 -7.15 -6.68
CA ALA A 25 -3.46 -8.38 -6.40
C ALA A 25 -3.83 -9.12 -7.69
N GLU A 26 -3.88 -10.44 -7.62
CA GLU A 26 -4.30 -11.33 -8.70
C GLU A 26 -5.22 -12.42 -8.14
N LEU A 27 -6.35 -12.61 -8.79
CA LEU A 27 -7.40 -13.57 -8.44
C LEU A 27 -7.77 -14.35 -9.70
N SER A 28 -7.73 -15.67 -9.64
CA SER A 28 -8.09 -16.52 -10.77
C SER A 28 -9.09 -17.58 -10.35
N ASN A 29 -10.16 -17.68 -11.12
CA ASN A 29 -11.29 -18.57 -10.91
C ASN A 29 -11.47 -19.50 -12.10
N LYS A 30 -11.78 -20.77 -11.85
CA LYS A 30 -12.13 -21.77 -12.84
C LYS A 30 -13.46 -22.40 -12.46
N ASN A 31 -14.44 -22.32 -13.35
CA ASN A 31 -15.80 -22.86 -13.15
C ASN A 31 -16.44 -22.40 -11.84
N LEU A 32 -16.31 -21.10 -11.52
CA LEU A 32 -16.75 -20.47 -10.28
C LEU A 32 -15.98 -20.93 -9.02
N ILE A 33 -14.95 -21.77 -9.15
CA ILE A 33 -14.06 -22.19 -8.05
C ILE A 33 -12.78 -21.36 -8.08
N LEU A 34 -12.48 -20.68 -6.97
CA LEU A 34 -11.22 -19.97 -6.78
C LEU A 34 -10.05 -20.97 -6.74
N PHE A 35 -9.04 -20.78 -7.59
CA PHE A 35 -7.86 -21.65 -7.61
C PHE A 35 -6.53 -20.92 -7.44
N HIS A 36 -6.51 -19.59 -7.62
CA HIS A 36 -5.31 -18.78 -7.40
C HIS A 36 -5.72 -17.42 -6.80
N GLN A 37 -5.03 -17.03 -5.73
CA GLN A 37 -5.18 -15.73 -5.08
C GLN A 37 -3.81 -15.28 -4.58
N ASN A 38 -3.38 -14.10 -4.98
CA ASN A 38 -2.13 -13.50 -4.55
C ASN A 38 -2.33 -12.01 -4.30
N GLU A 39 -1.98 -11.54 -3.12
CA GLU A 39 -2.07 -10.13 -2.71
C GLU A 39 -0.75 -9.76 -2.06
N THR A 40 -0.10 -8.73 -2.60
CA THR A 40 1.24 -8.35 -2.15
C THR A 40 1.35 -6.84 -2.00
N ILE A 41 1.94 -6.44 -0.87
CA ILE A 41 2.44 -5.09 -0.63
C ILE A 41 3.96 -5.15 -0.76
N SER A 42 4.56 -4.15 -1.40
CA SER A 42 6.01 -4.01 -1.47
C SER A 42 6.44 -2.56 -1.27
N MET A 43 7.67 -2.38 -0.80
CA MET A 43 8.28 -1.06 -0.69
C MET A 43 8.66 -0.55 -2.08
N ALA A 44 8.27 0.68 -2.43
CA ALA A 44 8.69 1.26 -3.70
C ALA A 44 10.18 1.60 -3.65
N MET A 45 10.91 1.19 -4.68
CA MET A 45 12.36 1.44 -4.82
C MET A 45 12.66 2.81 -5.45
N THR A 46 11.65 3.47 -6.01
CA THR A 46 11.77 4.77 -6.69
C THR A 46 10.63 5.69 -6.26
N LYS A 47 10.94 6.99 -6.12
CA LYS A 47 9.96 8.02 -5.79
C LYS A 47 9.27 8.56 -7.03
N SER A 48 8.02 8.96 -6.87
CA SER A 48 7.21 9.57 -7.91
C SER A 48 7.58 11.05 -8.06
N LYS A 49 7.85 11.50 -9.29
CA LYS A 49 8.37 12.87 -9.57
C LYS A 49 7.32 13.97 -9.37
N LYS A 50 6.05 13.67 -9.60
CA LYS A 50 4.90 14.53 -9.33
C LYS A 50 3.92 13.70 -8.51
N LYS A 51 3.54 14.22 -7.34
CA LYS A 51 2.65 13.53 -6.41
C LYS A 51 1.30 14.23 -6.44
N ASN A 52 0.33 13.68 -7.15
CA ASN A 52 -1.06 14.00 -6.85
C ASN A 52 -1.54 12.96 -5.84
N LEU A 53 -1.89 13.43 -4.65
CA LEU A 53 -2.43 12.60 -3.59
C LEU A 53 -3.94 12.59 -3.72
N GLU A 54 -4.50 11.39 -3.80
CA GLU A 54 -5.95 11.19 -3.75
C GLU A 54 -6.27 10.28 -2.59
N TYR A 55 -7.12 10.75 -1.69
CA TYR A 55 -7.52 9.99 -0.51
C TYR A 55 -8.15 8.65 -0.92
N ALA A 56 -7.65 7.56 -0.35
CA ALA A 56 -8.17 6.22 -0.56
C ALA A 56 -9.09 5.82 0.59
N CYS A 57 -8.55 5.77 1.81
CA CYS A 57 -9.26 5.30 2.99
C CYS A 57 -8.52 5.66 4.28
N GLU A 58 -9.16 5.33 5.39
CA GLU A 58 -8.63 5.41 6.75
C GLU A 58 -8.49 3.99 7.32
N LEU A 59 -7.33 3.69 7.89
CA LEU A 59 -7.05 2.48 8.64
C LEU A 59 -7.12 2.80 10.14
N VAL A 60 -8.16 2.33 10.81
CA VAL A 60 -8.37 2.54 12.24
C VAL A 60 -7.43 1.64 13.04
N TYR A 61 -6.76 2.21 14.05
CA TYR A 61 -5.84 1.43 14.88
C TYR A 61 -6.55 0.41 15.76
N THR A 62 -5.98 -0.80 15.79
CA THR A 62 -6.35 -1.83 16.76
C THR A 62 -5.61 -1.61 18.08
N PRO A 63 -6.07 -2.22 19.18
CA PRO A 63 -5.35 -2.17 20.47
C PRO A 63 -3.91 -2.72 20.40
N SER A 64 -3.60 -3.59 19.44
CA SER A 64 -2.24 -4.07 19.17
C SER A 64 -1.37 -3.01 18.52
N ASP A 65 -1.92 -2.24 17.57
CA ASP A 65 -1.17 -1.17 16.89
C ASP A 65 -0.79 -0.07 17.87
N LEU A 66 -1.71 0.30 18.76
CA LEU A 66 -1.47 1.34 19.76
C LEU A 66 -0.28 1.04 20.68
N LYS A 67 0.09 -0.24 20.82
CA LYS A 67 1.25 -0.73 21.61
C LYS A 67 2.54 -0.80 20.80
N SER A 68 2.45 -1.04 19.49
CA SER A 68 3.62 -1.21 18.61
C SER A 68 4.07 0.09 17.93
N LEU A 69 3.15 1.05 17.76
CA LEU A 69 3.46 2.35 17.15
C LEU A 69 4.44 3.14 18.01
N VAL A 70 5.44 3.72 17.35
CA VAL A 70 6.43 4.61 17.96
C VAL A 70 5.73 5.88 18.42
N ARG A 71 5.93 6.25 19.69
CA ARG A 71 5.35 7.47 20.29
C ARG A 71 6.44 8.44 20.71
N ASN A 72 6.11 9.73 20.65
CA ASN A 72 6.96 10.79 21.17
C ASN A 72 6.77 10.97 22.68
N ASP A 73 7.52 11.92 23.26
CA ASP A 73 7.46 12.22 24.70
C ASP A 73 6.09 12.79 25.15
N PHE A 74 5.23 13.18 24.21
CA PHE A 74 3.87 13.66 24.45
C PHE A 74 2.81 12.55 24.27
N GLY A 75 3.22 11.31 24.00
CA GLY A 75 2.32 10.17 23.78
C GLY A 75 1.63 10.16 22.41
N MET A 76 1.97 11.08 21.52
CA MET A 76 1.46 11.14 20.14
C MET A 76 2.27 10.20 19.24
N VAL A 77 1.68 9.80 18.11
CA VAL A 77 2.37 8.94 17.13
C VAL A 77 3.52 9.73 16.49
N ASP A 78 4.74 9.18 16.58
CA ASP A 78 5.96 9.83 16.09
C ASP A 78 6.34 9.27 14.71
N GLU A 79 5.67 9.76 13.67
CA GLU A 79 5.92 9.30 12.29
C GLU A 79 7.37 9.58 11.83
N GLU A 80 8.00 10.65 12.32
CA GLU A 80 9.37 11.01 11.94
C GLU A 80 10.40 9.96 12.40
N LYS A 81 10.14 9.30 13.53
CA LYS A 81 10.98 8.20 14.03
C LYS A 81 10.66 6.84 13.40
N MET A 82 9.52 6.69 12.72
CA MET A 82 9.15 5.42 12.10
C MET A 82 10.03 5.13 10.89
N THR A 83 10.64 3.95 10.88
CA THR A 83 11.36 3.50 9.69
C THR A 83 10.37 3.05 8.63
N LYS A 84 10.81 3.04 7.36
CA LYS A 84 10.03 2.48 6.25
C LYS A 84 9.60 1.03 6.52
N LEU A 85 10.42 0.26 7.23
CA LEU A 85 10.13 -1.12 7.61
C LEU A 85 8.99 -1.20 8.63
N ASP A 86 8.94 -0.28 9.60
CA ASP A 86 7.86 -0.23 10.59
C ASP A 86 6.52 0.08 9.91
N LYS A 87 6.52 1.08 9.01
CA LYS A 87 5.35 1.42 8.17
C LYS A 87 4.93 0.23 7.30
N PHE A 88 5.89 -0.46 6.68
CA PHE A 88 5.62 -1.66 5.89
C PHE A 88 4.97 -2.79 6.72
N ASN A 89 5.49 -3.05 7.92
CA ASN A 89 4.98 -4.09 8.80
C ASN A 89 3.55 -3.79 9.28
N PHE A 90 3.26 -2.52 9.57
CA PHE A 90 1.91 -2.06 9.87
C PHE A 90 0.98 -2.35 8.68
N LEU A 91 1.34 -1.90 7.47
CA LEU A 91 0.53 -2.13 6.27
C LEU A 91 0.31 -3.62 5.99
N ASN A 92 1.32 -4.46 6.22
CA ASN A 92 1.20 -5.90 6.02
C ASN A 92 0.28 -6.57 7.06
N THR A 93 0.19 -6.01 8.27
CA THR A 93 -0.75 -6.47 9.31
C THR A 93 -2.19 -6.11 8.93
N HIS A 94 -2.39 -4.92 8.34
CA HIS A 94 -3.67 -4.40 7.86
C HIS A 94 -3.92 -4.69 6.37
N LYS A 95 -3.34 -5.79 5.85
CA LYS A 95 -3.39 -6.11 4.41
C LYS A 95 -4.81 -6.28 3.89
N ASN A 96 -5.68 -6.90 4.69
CA ASN A 96 -7.07 -7.15 4.31
C ASN A 96 -7.85 -5.84 4.20
N ASP A 97 -7.70 -4.94 5.17
CA ASP A 97 -8.35 -3.64 5.16
C ASP A 97 -7.84 -2.77 3.99
N LEU A 98 -6.55 -2.87 3.65
CA LEU A 98 -5.97 -2.22 2.47
C LEU A 98 -6.54 -2.74 1.15
N ILE A 99 -6.83 -4.04 1.04
CA ILE A 99 -7.46 -4.58 -0.17
C ILE A 99 -8.81 -3.88 -0.38
N ASP A 100 -9.62 -3.77 0.67
CA ASP A 100 -10.92 -3.10 0.63
C ASP A 100 -10.80 -1.62 0.22
N CYS A 101 -9.74 -0.94 0.69
CA CYS A 101 -9.43 0.43 0.27
C CYS A 101 -9.20 0.56 -1.25
N PHE A 102 -8.64 -0.49 -1.87
CA PHE A 102 -8.22 -0.51 -3.26
C PHE A 102 -9.19 -1.25 -4.19
N LEU A 103 -10.30 -1.79 -3.70
CA LEU A 103 -11.30 -2.49 -4.53
C LEU A 103 -11.90 -1.59 -5.63
N ASN A 104 -12.02 -0.28 -5.39
CA ASN A 104 -12.53 0.67 -6.39
C ASN A 104 -11.47 1.17 -7.39
N SER A 105 -10.25 0.63 -7.33
CA SER A 105 -9.13 1.05 -8.18
C SER A 105 -9.18 0.42 -9.58
N LYS A 106 -8.14 0.64 -10.39
CA LYS A 106 -8.05 0.10 -11.76
C LYS A 106 -7.87 -1.43 -11.75
N ILE A 107 -8.99 -2.14 -11.91
CA ILE A 107 -9.04 -3.59 -12.07
C ILE A 107 -8.97 -3.95 -13.57
N ASP A 108 -8.07 -4.87 -13.93
CA ASP A 108 -8.02 -5.55 -15.23
C ASP A 108 -8.73 -6.91 -15.09
N VAL A 109 -9.74 -7.16 -15.93
CA VAL A 109 -10.52 -8.41 -15.93
C VAL A 109 -10.37 -9.10 -17.28
N LYS A 110 -9.92 -10.35 -17.26
CA LYS A 110 -9.81 -11.21 -18.44
C LYS A 110 -10.63 -12.46 -18.21
N ASP A 111 -11.62 -12.70 -19.07
CA ASP A 111 -12.48 -13.87 -18.98
C ASP A 111 -12.32 -14.75 -20.23
N PHE A 112 -12.23 -16.06 -20.02
CA PHE A 112 -12.10 -17.07 -21.06
C PHE A 112 -13.21 -18.09 -20.91
N VAL A 113 -14.04 -18.24 -21.95
CA VAL A 113 -15.10 -19.24 -21.98
C VAL A 113 -14.82 -20.22 -23.12
N LYS A 114 -14.66 -21.50 -22.79
CA LYS A 114 -14.60 -22.60 -23.76
C LYS A 114 -15.89 -23.42 -23.63
N SER A 115 -16.65 -23.48 -24.71
CA SER A 115 -17.88 -24.28 -24.79
C SER A 115 -17.72 -25.38 -25.82
N GLU A 116 -17.78 -26.63 -25.40
CA GLU A 116 -17.80 -27.81 -26.28
C GLU A 116 -19.07 -28.63 -25.98
N GLN A 117 -20.00 -28.68 -26.95
CA GLN A 117 -21.21 -29.50 -27.11
C GLN A 117 -22.09 -29.87 -25.88
N ALA A 118 -21.51 -30.32 -24.75
CA ALA A 118 -22.19 -30.63 -23.49
C ALA A 118 -21.47 -30.10 -22.23
N SER A 119 -20.35 -29.38 -22.37
CA SER A 119 -19.60 -28.80 -21.26
C SER A 119 -19.17 -27.36 -21.55
N ALA A 120 -19.35 -26.49 -20.56
CA ALA A 120 -18.81 -25.14 -20.56
C ALA A 120 -17.75 -25.06 -19.48
N GLN A 121 -16.53 -24.66 -19.85
CA GLN A 121 -15.47 -24.29 -18.93
C GLN A 121 -15.27 -22.78 -18.99
N SER A 122 -15.28 -22.14 -17.84
CA SER A 122 -15.03 -20.69 -17.70
C SER A 122 -13.81 -20.50 -16.81
N GLU A 123 -12.87 -19.67 -17.26
CA GLU A 123 -11.71 -19.24 -16.50
C GLU A 123 -11.68 -17.70 -16.47
N THR A 124 -11.81 -17.13 -15.28
CA THR A 124 -11.79 -15.68 -15.08
C THR A 124 -10.55 -15.28 -14.29
N TYR A 125 -9.80 -14.32 -14.81
CA TYR A 125 -8.61 -13.73 -14.20
C TYR A 125 -8.90 -12.26 -13.90
N VAL A 126 -8.87 -11.90 -12.62
CA VAL A 126 -9.06 -10.54 -12.13
C VAL A 126 -7.73 -10.07 -11.54
N ARG A 127 -7.21 -8.95 -12.01
CA ARG A 127 -5.93 -8.39 -11.57
C ARG A 127 -6.10 -6.93 -11.20
N ILE A 128 -5.71 -6.58 -9.99
CA ILE A 128 -5.49 -5.17 -9.62
C ILE A 128 -4.11 -4.78 -10.14
N LEU A 129 -4.07 -3.78 -11.03
CA LEU A 129 -2.80 -3.29 -11.57
C LEU A 129 -1.96 -2.68 -10.43
N PRO A 130 -0.61 -2.71 -10.51
CA PRO A 130 0.23 -2.15 -9.47
C PRO A 130 -0.12 -0.69 -9.15
N LEU A 131 -0.65 -0.46 -7.95
CA LEU A 131 -1.02 0.84 -7.43
C LEU A 131 0.10 1.34 -6.54
N ARG A 132 0.51 2.59 -6.75
CA ARG A 132 1.41 3.29 -5.84
C ARG A 132 0.59 4.06 -4.82
N PHE A 133 0.98 3.99 -3.56
CA PHE A 133 0.32 4.71 -2.48
C PHE A 133 1.32 5.16 -1.42
N ILE A 134 0.86 6.06 -0.57
CA ILE A 134 1.55 6.49 0.66
C ILE A 134 0.61 6.28 1.84
N VAL A 135 1.19 6.28 3.04
CA VAL A 135 0.46 6.25 4.29
C VAL A 135 0.95 7.39 5.18
N GLU A 136 0.03 8.09 5.81
CA GLU A 136 0.27 9.13 6.81
C GLU A 136 -0.29 8.65 8.15
N PHE A 137 0.50 8.75 9.22
CA PHE A 137 0.10 8.24 10.54
C PHE A 137 -0.39 9.39 11.41
N HIS A 138 -1.64 9.31 11.85
CA HIS A 138 -2.22 10.24 12.82
C HIS A 138 -2.37 9.55 14.18
N ASP A 139 -2.87 10.25 15.20
CA ASP A 139 -2.90 9.70 16.56
C ASP A 139 -3.84 8.50 16.73
N ASN A 140 -4.93 8.44 15.95
CA ASN A 140 -5.98 7.44 16.10
C ASN A 140 -6.09 6.48 14.90
N SER A 141 -5.52 6.85 13.76
CA SER A 141 -5.67 6.11 12.50
C SER A 141 -4.58 6.49 11.51
N ALA A 142 -4.39 5.66 10.49
CA ALA A 142 -3.50 5.95 9.38
C ALA A 142 -4.31 6.23 8.12
N PHE A 143 -3.97 7.32 7.42
CA PHE A 143 -4.62 7.70 6.17
C PHE A 143 -3.81 7.18 4.98
N VAL A 144 -4.51 6.58 4.03
CA VAL A 144 -3.92 5.99 2.83
C VAL A 144 -4.28 6.87 1.64
N TYR A 145 -3.30 7.20 0.81
CA TYR A 145 -3.50 8.02 -0.39
C TYR A 145 -2.89 7.35 -1.62
N TYR A 146 -3.63 7.38 -2.72
CA TYR A 146 -3.13 7.03 -4.05
C TYR A 146 -2.12 8.06 -4.55
N LEU A 147 -1.12 7.58 -5.29
CA LEU A 147 -0.24 8.41 -6.10
C LEU A 147 -0.69 8.36 -7.56
N LYS A 148 -1.17 9.50 -8.09
CA LYS A 148 -1.56 9.68 -9.50
C LYS A 148 -0.56 10.53 -10.30
#